data_AF-A0A2W5X6J7-F1
#
_entry.id   AF-A0A2W5X6J7-F1
#
_cell.length_a   1.000
_cell.length_b   1.000
_cell.length_c   1.000
_cell.angle_alpha   90.00
_cell.angle_beta   90.00
_cell.angle_gamma   90.00
#
_symmetry.space_group_name_H-M   'P 1'
#
loop_
_entity.id
_entity.type
_entity.pdbx_description
1 polymer ?
#
loop_
_entity_poly.entity_id
_entity_poly.type
_entity_poly.pdbx_seq_one_letter_code
_entity_poly.pdbx_strand_id
1 'polypeptide(L)'
;MDDAFGAIKGRIADFAGYGDAPSRRASDEQVRAVLGEALALLRARHGEYFTAEDSALYDDLILQCAFMNQQVFKDFEYAALDDARKAEVAQCDRNLVDLAGRAGSVGADSLAGYLKELKTAFEQRDSVLTSTS
;
A
#
# COMPACT_ATOMS: atom_id res chain seq x y z
N MET A 1 -17.70 8.29 2.64
CA MET A 1 -16.34 8.21 3.22
C MET A 1 -16.24 7.08 4.24
N ASP A 2 -17.31 6.75 4.97
CA ASP A 2 -17.34 5.70 6.02
C ASP A 2 -16.99 4.26 5.55
N ASP A 3 -17.28 3.89 4.30
CA ASP A 3 -17.06 2.50 3.85
C ASP A 3 -15.57 2.14 3.68
N ALA A 4 -14.76 3.04 3.11
CA ALA A 4 -13.34 2.77 2.87
C ALA A 4 -12.51 2.78 4.16
N PHE A 5 -12.74 3.77 5.02
CA PHE A 5 -12.08 3.86 6.33
C PHE A 5 -12.46 2.71 7.26
N GLY A 6 -13.74 2.32 7.26
CA GLY A 6 -14.21 1.17 8.04
C GLY A 6 -13.54 -0.13 7.59
N ALA A 7 -13.39 -0.34 6.29
CA ALA A 7 -12.70 -1.50 5.73
C ALA A 7 -11.22 -1.56 6.14
N ILE A 8 -10.51 -0.43 6.06
CA ILE A 8 -9.10 -0.35 6.50
C ILE A 8 -8.99 -0.64 8.00
N LYS A 9 -9.89 -0.09 8.83
CA LYS A 9 -9.90 -0.37 10.29
C LYS A 9 -10.15 -1.83 10.65
N GLY A 10 -10.81 -2.59 9.78
CA GLY A 10 -10.95 -4.05 9.92
C GLY A 10 -9.62 -4.81 9.80
N ARG A 11 -8.57 -4.17 9.25
CA ARG A 11 -7.22 -4.74 9.07
C ARG A 11 -6.16 -4.00 9.87
N ILE A 12 -6.37 -2.71 10.15
CA ILE A 12 -5.48 -1.82 10.90
C ILE A 12 -6.33 -1.14 11.99
N ALA A 13 -6.45 -1.76 13.16
CA ALA A 13 -7.38 -1.30 14.20
C ALA A 13 -7.19 0.19 14.56
N ASP A 14 -5.93 0.63 14.65
CA ASP A 14 -5.54 2.00 15.02
C ASP A 14 -5.25 2.89 13.80
N PHE A 15 -5.93 2.66 12.67
CA PHE A 15 -5.71 3.45 11.47
C PHE A 15 -5.94 4.95 11.72
N ALA A 16 -4.89 5.76 11.52
CA ALA A 16 -4.86 7.16 11.94
C ALA A 16 -5.71 8.10 11.04
N GLY A 17 -5.84 7.77 9.76
CA GLY A 17 -6.54 8.58 8.75
C GLY A 17 -5.78 9.83 8.30
N TYR A 18 -6.49 10.75 7.63
CA TYR A 18 -5.85 11.85 6.89
C TYR A 18 -6.23 13.25 7.37
N GLY A 19 -6.72 13.37 8.62
CA GLY A 19 -7.22 14.64 9.17
C GLY A 19 -6.15 15.73 9.30
N ASP A 20 -4.92 15.34 9.63
CA ASP A 20 -3.77 16.22 9.80
C ASP A 20 -2.46 15.56 9.34
N ALA A 21 -1.37 16.33 9.33
CA ALA A 21 -0.06 15.85 8.86
C ALA A 21 0.47 14.65 9.69
N PRO A 22 0.42 14.65 11.03
CA PRO A 22 0.80 13.48 11.82
C PRO A 22 -0.01 12.23 11.47
N SER A 23 -1.33 12.35 11.30
CA SER A 23 -2.20 11.22 10.95
C SER A 23 -1.90 10.69 9.55
N ARG A 24 -1.62 11.59 8.59
CA ARG A 24 -1.19 11.21 7.24
C ARG A 24 0.11 10.40 7.25
N ARG A 25 1.09 10.81 8.05
CA ARG A 25 2.34 10.06 8.25
C ARG A 25 2.07 8.67 8.82
N ALA A 26 1.33 8.63 9.92
CA ALA A 26 1.03 7.37 10.59
C ALA A 26 0.26 6.41 9.66
N SER A 27 -0.72 6.91 8.90
CA SER A 27 -1.49 6.11 7.95
C SER A 27 -0.61 5.52 6.84
N ASP A 28 0.30 6.30 6.29
CA ASP A 28 1.25 5.83 5.28
C ASP A 28 2.16 4.70 5.82
N GLU A 29 2.71 4.90 7.02
CA GLU A 29 3.52 3.90 7.71
C GLU A 29 2.74 2.60 7.98
N GLN A 30 1.49 2.73 8.44
CA GLN A 30 0.62 1.59 8.73
C GLN A 30 0.29 0.77 7.47
N VAL A 31 -0.05 1.43 6.35
CA VAL A 31 -0.35 0.74 5.08
C VAL A 31 0.89 0.03 4.54
N ARG A 32 2.07 0.70 4.57
CA ARG A 32 3.33 0.08 4.16
C ARG A 32 3.73 -1.09 5.05
N ALA A 33 3.48 -1.02 6.35
CA ALA A 33 3.76 -2.12 7.27
C ALA A 33 2.94 -3.36 6.95
N VAL A 34 1.63 -3.21 6.73
CA VAL A 34 0.73 -4.32 6.34
C VAL A 34 1.16 -4.97 5.03
N LEU A 35 1.56 -4.17 4.04
CA LEU A 35 2.07 -4.68 2.77
C LEU A 35 3.41 -5.40 2.93
N GLY A 36 4.31 -4.85 3.73
CA GLY A 36 5.60 -5.48 4.03
C GLY A 36 5.44 -6.85 4.68
N GLU A 37 4.50 -6.98 5.63
CA GLU A 37 4.16 -8.27 6.24
C GLU A 37 3.59 -9.27 5.22
N ALA A 38 2.70 -8.81 4.34
CA ALA A 38 2.13 -9.65 3.29
C ALA A 38 3.20 -10.14 2.29
N LEU A 39 4.14 -9.28 1.90
CA LEU A 39 5.26 -9.63 1.04
C LEU A 39 6.20 -10.63 1.75
N ALA A 40 6.52 -10.41 3.02
CA ALA A 40 7.32 -11.35 3.80
C ALA A 40 6.67 -12.75 3.86
N LEU A 41 5.35 -12.81 4.04
CA LEU A 41 4.58 -14.04 3.99
C LEU A 41 4.66 -14.73 2.62
N LEU A 42 4.52 -13.98 1.53
CA LEU A 42 4.65 -14.53 0.18
C LEU A 42 6.03 -15.13 -0.05
N ARG A 43 7.10 -14.41 0.33
CA ARG A 43 8.47 -14.87 0.17
C ARG A 43 8.73 -16.14 0.98
N ALA A 44 8.20 -16.22 2.21
CA ALA A 44 8.33 -17.41 3.04
C ALA A 44 7.62 -18.64 2.44
N ARG A 45 6.47 -18.44 1.76
CA ARG A 45 5.67 -19.53 1.19
C ARG A 45 6.09 -19.96 -0.20
N HIS A 46 6.52 -19.00 -1.02
CA HIS A 46 6.69 -19.21 -2.45
C HIS A 46 8.08 -18.82 -2.95
N GLY A 47 9.02 -18.44 -2.08
CA GLY A 47 10.33 -17.90 -2.48
C GLY A 47 11.12 -18.79 -3.45
N GLU A 48 10.96 -20.11 -3.39
CA GLU A 48 11.58 -21.06 -4.32
C GLU A 48 11.03 -20.98 -5.77
N TYR A 49 9.82 -20.46 -5.94
CA TYR A 49 9.15 -20.31 -7.24
C TYR A 49 9.40 -18.94 -7.88
N PHE A 50 10.12 -18.05 -7.20
CA PHE A 50 10.38 -16.72 -7.75
C PHE A 50 11.32 -16.83 -8.93
N THR A 51 10.90 -16.32 -10.08
CA THR A 51 11.82 -16.06 -11.17
C THR A 51 12.75 -14.89 -10.81
N ALA A 52 13.75 -14.62 -11.66
CA ALA A 52 14.58 -13.43 -11.52
C ALA A 52 13.76 -12.14 -11.66
N GLU A 53 12.75 -12.12 -12.55
CA GLU A 53 11.82 -10.99 -12.70
C GLU A 53 10.96 -10.80 -11.45
N ASP A 54 10.40 -11.87 -10.90
CA ASP A 54 9.60 -11.80 -9.67
C ASP A 54 10.43 -11.33 -8.48
N SER A 55 11.69 -11.78 -8.39
CA SER A 55 12.61 -11.35 -7.34
C SER A 55 12.92 -9.86 -7.43
N ALA A 56 13.20 -9.34 -8.62
CA ALA A 56 13.44 -7.92 -8.82
C ALA A 56 12.19 -7.06 -8.48
N LEU A 57 11.01 -7.52 -8.89
CA LEU A 57 9.75 -6.84 -8.59
C LEU A 57 9.43 -6.87 -7.09
N TYR A 58 9.68 -8.01 -6.43
CA TYR A 58 9.54 -8.15 -4.99
C TYR A 58 10.48 -7.22 -4.23
N ASP A 59 11.77 -7.15 -4.63
CA ASP A 59 12.75 -6.29 -3.98
C ASP A 59 12.36 -4.81 -4.10
N ASP A 60 11.88 -4.38 -5.27
CA ASP A 60 11.35 -3.02 -5.47
C ASP A 60 10.14 -2.72 -4.55
N LEU A 61 9.19 -3.65 -4.47
CA LEU A 61 8.03 -3.54 -3.58
C LEU A 61 8.43 -3.48 -2.10
N ILE A 62 9.39 -4.30 -1.68
CA ILE A 62 9.92 -4.27 -0.31
C ILE A 62 10.61 -2.94 -0.01
N LEU A 63 11.38 -2.40 -0.96
CA LEU A 63 12.02 -1.10 -0.81
C LEU A 63 10.98 0.01 -0.64
N GLN A 64 9.89 -0.01 -1.41
CA GLN A 64 8.79 0.96 -1.26
C GLN A 64 8.05 0.81 0.07
N CYS A 65 7.93 -0.41 0.62
CA CYS A 65 7.37 -0.60 1.95
C CYS A 65 8.31 -0.10 3.05
N ALA A 66 9.61 -0.38 2.94
CA ALA A 66 10.61 -0.02 3.94
C ALA A 66 10.93 1.48 3.94
N PHE A 67 10.96 2.10 2.76
CA PHE A 67 11.34 3.48 2.58
C PHE A 67 10.21 4.26 1.94
N MET A 68 9.71 5.22 2.69
CA MET A 68 8.79 6.23 2.20
C MET A 68 9.41 7.01 1.04
N ASN A 69 8.67 7.15 -0.06
CA ASN A 69 9.06 8.02 -1.16
C ASN A 69 9.02 9.48 -0.68
N GLN A 70 10.21 10.07 -0.46
CA GLN A 70 10.32 11.38 0.18
C GLN A 70 9.68 12.51 -0.64
N GLN A 71 9.67 12.40 -1.97
CA GLN A 71 9.04 13.42 -2.81
C GLN A 71 7.52 13.37 -2.65
N VAL A 72 6.95 12.18 -2.88
CA VAL A 72 5.51 11.91 -2.73
C VAL A 72 5.02 12.30 -1.33
N PHE A 73 5.79 11.92 -0.31
CA PHE A 73 5.40 12.14 1.07
C PHE A 73 5.41 13.61 1.47
N LYS A 74 6.39 14.40 1.04
CA LYS A 74 6.40 15.84 1.36
C LYS A 74 5.19 16.55 0.78
N ASP A 75 4.85 16.21 -0.46
CA ASP A 75 3.71 16.80 -1.15
C ASP A 75 2.41 16.43 -0.43
N PHE A 76 2.24 15.17 -0.02
CA PHE A 76 1.06 14.71 0.70
C PHE A 76 0.98 15.16 2.18
N GLU A 77 2.10 15.13 2.91
CA GLU A 77 2.14 15.48 4.33
C GLU A 77 1.65 16.92 4.55
N TYR A 78 2.09 17.85 3.72
CA TYR A 78 1.76 19.27 3.88
C TYR A 78 0.61 19.75 2.98
N ALA A 79 0.01 18.85 2.18
CA ALA A 79 -1.14 19.19 1.36
C ALA A 79 -2.35 19.59 2.19
N ALA A 80 -3.05 20.63 1.72
CA ALA A 80 -4.41 20.93 2.14
C ALA A 80 -5.36 19.99 1.38
N LEU A 81 -5.66 18.83 1.96
CA LEU A 81 -6.54 17.85 1.34
C LEU A 81 -8.01 18.20 1.60
N ASP A 82 -8.79 18.35 0.54
CA ASP A 82 -10.24 18.34 0.63
C ASP A 82 -10.77 16.91 0.87
N ASP A 83 -12.08 16.80 1.10
CA ASP A 83 -12.69 15.50 1.43
C ASP A 83 -12.77 14.56 0.22
N ALA A 84 -12.85 15.09 -1.01
CA ALA A 84 -12.81 14.27 -2.22
C ALA A 84 -11.44 13.58 -2.32
N ARG A 85 -10.37 14.33 -2.08
CA ARG A 85 -9.01 13.82 -2.12
C ARG A 85 -8.71 12.83 -1.01
N LYS A 86 -9.16 13.09 0.21
CA LYS A 86 -9.05 12.12 1.32
C LYS A 86 -9.76 10.81 0.97
N ALA A 87 -10.90 10.86 0.27
CA ALA A 87 -11.62 9.67 -0.14
C ALA A 87 -10.87 8.88 -1.24
N GLU A 88 -10.24 9.56 -2.20
CA GLU A 88 -9.40 8.91 -3.21
C GLU A 88 -8.20 8.17 -2.59
N VAL A 89 -7.48 8.84 -1.68
CA VAL A 89 -6.36 8.21 -0.97
C VAL A 89 -6.84 7.04 -0.11
N ALA A 90 -7.96 7.19 0.60
CA ALA A 90 -8.58 6.10 1.35
C ALA A 90 -8.90 4.89 0.47
N GLN A 91 -9.34 5.13 -0.77
CA GLN A 91 -9.68 4.06 -1.70
C GLN A 91 -8.43 3.32 -2.21
N CYS A 92 -7.33 4.04 -2.48
CA CYS A 92 -6.05 3.43 -2.81
C CYS A 92 -5.49 2.62 -1.64
N ASP A 93 -5.52 3.17 -0.42
CA ASP A 93 -5.03 2.49 0.78
C ASP A 93 -5.87 1.25 1.09
N ARG A 94 -7.19 1.33 0.95
CA ARG A 94 -8.07 0.16 1.06
C ARG A 94 -7.69 -0.92 0.05
N ASN A 95 -7.50 -0.55 -1.22
CA ASN A 95 -7.15 -1.51 -2.26
C ASN A 95 -5.85 -2.25 -1.92
N LEU A 96 -4.83 -1.52 -1.47
CA LEU A 96 -3.56 -2.11 -1.03
C LEU A 96 -3.73 -3.04 0.17
N VAL A 97 -4.50 -2.63 1.18
CA VAL A 97 -4.78 -3.44 2.37
C VAL A 97 -5.58 -4.70 2.03
N ASP A 98 -6.55 -4.60 1.12
CA ASP A 98 -7.33 -5.74 0.63
C ASP A 98 -6.45 -6.71 -0.18
N LEU A 99 -5.55 -6.17 -1.01
CA LEU A 99 -4.53 -6.95 -1.72
C LEU A 99 -3.62 -7.68 -0.74
N ALA A 100 -3.06 -6.98 0.25
CA ALA A 100 -2.23 -7.57 1.30
C ALA A 100 -2.97 -8.71 2.01
N GLY A 101 -4.26 -8.51 2.30
CA GLY A 101 -5.13 -9.50 2.91
C GLY A 101 -5.33 -10.78 2.10
N ARG A 102 -5.06 -10.77 0.79
CA ARG A 102 -5.13 -11.94 -0.09
C ARG A 102 -3.85 -12.79 -0.09
N ALA A 103 -2.71 -12.27 0.40
CA ALA A 103 -1.40 -12.93 0.29
C ALA A 103 -1.37 -14.39 0.75
N GLY A 104 -2.07 -14.72 1.86
CA GLY A 104 -2.14 -16.09 2.37
C GLY A 104 -2.91 -17.09 1.48
N SER A 105 -3.62 -16.61 0.46
CA SER A 105 -4.39 -17.41 -0.49
C SER A 105 -3.78 -17.47 -1.89
N VAL A 106 -2.71 -16.71 -2.15
CA VAL A 106 -2.01 -16.71 -3.44
C VAL A 106 -1.32 -18.06 -3.64
N GLY A 107 -1.55 -18.69 -4.78
CA GLY A 107 -0.83 -19.89 -5.23
C GLY A 107 0.37 -19.52 -6.11
N ALA A 108 1.31 -20.45 -6.29
CA ALA A 108 2.52 -20.24 -7.08
C ALA A 108 2.23 -19.75 -8.50
N ASP A 109 1.24 -20.33 -9.18
CA ASP A 109 0.87 -19.98 -10.56
C ASP A 109 0.31 -18.54 -10.71
N SER A 110 -0.16 -17.94 -9.61
CA SER A 110 -0.72 -16.58 -9.59
C SER A 110 0.25 -15.55 -9.00
N LEU A 111 1.44 -15.97 -8.55
CA LEU A 111 2.39 -15.12 -7.85
C LEU A 111 2.81 -13.91 -8.70
N ALA A 112 3.26 -14.16 -9.94
CA ALA A 112 3.74 -13.09 -10.83
C ALA A 112 2.65 -12.05 -11.11
N GLY A 113 1.41 -12.50 -11.35
CA GLY A 113 0.27 -11.62 -11.56
C GLY A 113 -0.05 -10.79 -10.32
N TYR A 114 0.01 -11.40 -9.14
CA TYR A 114 -0.25 -10.74 -7.87
C TYR A 114 0.82 -9.69 -7.51
N LEU A 115 2.11 -9.97 -7.74
CA LEU A 115 3.18 -8.97 -7.55
C LEU A 115 2.99 -7.77 -8.48
N LYS A 116 2.58 -8.00 -9.74
CA LYS A 116 2.27 -6.92 -10.69
C LYS A 116 1.04 -6.11 -10.25
N GLU A 117 0.00 -6.77 -9.74
CA GLU A 117 -1.19 -6.12 -9.17
C GLU A 117 -0.83 -5.20 -8.00
N LEU A 118 0.02 -5.68 -7.07
CA LEU A 118 0.54 -4.86 -5.96
C LEU A 118 1.32 -3.64 -6.45
N LYS A 119 2.21 -3.83 -7.43
CA LYS A 119 3.03 -2.74 -7.98
C LYS A 119 2.16 -1.66 -8.63
N THR A 120 1.19 -2.06 -9.44
CA THR A 120 0.24 -1.12 -10.04
C THR A 120 -0.58 -0.37 -8.99
N ALA A 121 -1.01 -1.04 -7.92
CA ALA A 121 -1.74 -0.39 -6.83
C ALA A 121 -0.88 0.65 -6.09
N PHE A 122 0.41 0.37 -5.88
CA PHE A 122 1.37 1.33 -5.33
C PHE A 122 1.55 2.55 -6.23
N GLU A 123 1.73 2.35 -7.54
CA GLU A 123 1.91 3.43 -8.51
C GLU A 123 0.66 4.32 -8.62
N GLN A 124 -0.52 3.72 -8.57
CA GLN A 124 -1.79 4.45 -8.51
C GLN A 124 -1.87 5.30 -7.25
N ARG A 125 -1.51 4.73 -6.10
CA ARG A 125 -1.47 5.47 -4.84
C ARG A 125 -0.50 6.66 -4.93
N ASP A 126 0.72 6.44 -5.37
CA ASP A 126 1.73 7.50 -5.50
C ASP A 126 1.28 8.61 -6.47
N SER A 127 0.65 8.25 -7.58
CA SER A 127 0.06 9.20 -8.52
C SER A 127 -1.05 10.02 -7.87
N VAL A 128 -1.91 9.39 -7.07
CA VAL A 128 -2.90 10.10 -6.25
C VAL A 128 -2.14 11.01 -5.29
N LEU A 129 -1.24 10.55 -4.45
CA LEU A 129 -0.55 11.40 -3.47
C LEU A 129 0.20 12.61 -4.06
N THR A 130 0.68 12.52 -5.31
CA THR A 130 1.43 13.59 -6.00
C THR A 130 0.61 14.49 -6.91
N SER A 131 -0.63 14.15 -7.26
CA SER A 131 -1.41 15.02 -8.14
C SER A 131 -1.73 16.34 -7.44
N THR A 132 -1.23 17.44 -7.99
CA THR A 132 -1.54 18.80 -7.53
C THR A 132 -2.91 19.22 -8.07
N SER A 133 -3.81 19.60 -7.17
CA SER A 133 -5.05 20.33 -7.52
C SER A 133 -4.77 21.80 -7.82
#